data_AF-A0A3L7MSW4-F1
#
_entry.id   AF-A0A3L7MSW4-F1
#
_cell.length_a   1.000
_cell.length_b   1.000
_cell.length_c   1.000
_cell.angle_alpha   90.00
_cell.angle_beta   90.00
_cell.angle_gamma   90.00
#
_symmetry.space_group_name_H-M   'P 1'
#
loop_
_entity.id
_entity.type
_entity.pdbx_description
1 polymer ?
#
loop_
_entity_poly.entity_id
_entity_poly.type
_entity_poly.pdbx_seq_one_letter_code
_entity_poly.pdbx_strand_id
1 'polypeptide(L)'
;MVANLPEEQAQEIDGFLVNFGPVMSKGFEAMGPGIWTYETIRQPVTPESRVSGTIVTCTNPKAVVPMITQFGGTMGLEPRDFDGNTIFSADFLPMSIGVANGFMATGDSKLVEQAMRSMGQKDLPSVADNQAYKAAALAVGGEAVISWGYIDLPARWGFERELLEQFGEDDSKLDNAVGKADDSSVAKRLGFKVPGNSNDVLKTMDAAMVAKYFGSFVWSMKSDSKGFVTRAAVMQPAK
;
A
#
# COMPACT_ATOMS: atom_id res chain seq x y z
N MET A 1 7.79 25.90 -2.03
CA MET A 1 7.99 26.77 -0.85
C MET A 1 6.64 26.85 -0.15
N VAL A 2 6.51 26.27 1.04
CA VAL A 2 5.27 26.35 1.82
C VAL A 2 5.28 27.72 2.50
N ALA A 3 4.38 28.62 2.10
CA ALA A 3 4.27 29.93 2.74
C ALA A 3 3.52 29.82 4.08
N ASN A 4 3.98 30.58 5.08
CA ASN A 4 3.36 30.78 6.41
C ASN A 4 3.45 29.60 7.40
N LEU A 5 4.60 28.92 7.49
CA LEU A 5 4.88 28.08 8.64
C LEU A 5 5.22 28.94 9.87
N PRO A 6 4.78 28.57 11.09
CA PRO A 6 5.30 29.14 12.33
C PRO A 6 6.84 29.10 12.35
N GLU A 7 7.46 30.16 12.89
CA GLU A 7 8.91 30.39 12.78
C GLU A 7 9.77 29.23 13.29
N GLU A 8 9.35 28.58 14.38
CA GLU A 8 10.00 27.39 14.94
C GLU A 8 9.97 26.20 13.97
N GLN A 9 8.81 25.92 13.37
CA GLN A 9 8.65 24.84 12.39
C GLN A 9 9.42 25.13 11.10
N ALA A 10 9.48 26.41 10.70
CA ALA A 10 10.26 26.82 9.54
C ALA A 10 11.77 26.59 9.77
N GLN A 11 12.29 26.93 10.94
CA GLN A 11 13.70 26.70 11.29
C GLN A 11 14.05 25.21 11.38
N GLU A 12 13.17 24.39 11.95
CA GLU A 12 13.34 22.93 11.98
C GLU A 12 13.36 22.33 10.56
N ILE A 13 12.41 22.74 9.71
CA ILE A 13 12.33 22.28 8.32
C ILE A 13 13.55 22.76 7.53
N ASP A 14 14.01 24.00 7.71
CA ASP A 14 15.20 24.52 7.04
C ASP A 14 16.45 23.75 7.46
N GLY A 15 16.62 23.47 8.77
CA GLY A 15 17.70 22.63 9.27
C GLY A 15 17.66 21.23 8.67
N PHE A 16 16.46 20.65 8.53
CA PHE A 16 16.26 19.36 7.88
C PHE A 16 16.61 19.42 6.38
N LEU A 17 16.17 20.46 5.66
CA LEU A 17 16.46 20.61 4.23
C LEU A 17 17.94 20.86 3.95
N VAL A 18 18.65 21.59 4.82
CA VAL A 18 20.11 21.77 4.69
C VAL A 18 20.84 20.44 4.87
N ASN A 19 20.45 19.66 5.88
CA ASN A 19 21.15 18.42 6.24
C ASN A 19 20.80 17.23 5.34
N PHE A 20 19.54 17.13 4.90
CA PHE A 20 19.02 15.98 4.15
C PHE A 20 18.67 16.31 2.70
N GLY A 21 18.43 17.58 2.36
CA GLY A 21 17.98 18.00 1.03
C GLY A 21 18.87 17.51 -0.11
N PRO A 22 20.22 17.63 -0.04
CA PRO A 22 21.09 17.16 -1.12
C PRO A 22 21.02 15.66 -1.35
N VAL A 23 21.00 14.83 -0.29
CA VAL A 23 20.94 13.36 -0.42
C VAL A 23 19.56 12.91 -0.87
N MET A 24 18.51 13.52 -0.34
CA MET A 24 17.13 13.22 -0.72
C MET A 24 16.88 13.59 -2.18
N SER A 25 17.32 14.76 -2.63
CA SER A 25 17.12 15.20 -4.02
C SER A 25 17.72 14.20 -5.00
N LYS A 26 18.97 13.77 -4.77
CA LYS A 26 19.63 12.74 -5.60
C LYS A 26 18.91 11.40 -5.55
N GLY A 27 18.42 10.99 -4.38
CA GLY A 27 17.65 9.77 -4.22
C GLY A 27 16.33 9.81 -4.98
N PHE A 28 15.57 10.90 -4.85
CA PHE A 28 14.30 11.11 -5.56
C PHE A 28 14.49 11.21 -7.07
N GLU A 29 15.52 11.88 -7.56
CA GLU A 29 15.86 11.93 -9.00
C GLU A 29 16.18 10.55 -9.59
N ALA A 30 16.75 9.66 -8.77
CA ALA A 30 17.05 8.29 -9.16
C ALA A 30 15.83 7.35 -9.09
N MET A 31 14.75 7.77 -8.43
CA MET A 31 13.48 7.05 -8.47
C MET A 31 12.74 7.38 -9.76
N GLY A 32 12.32 6.34 -10.46
CA GLY A 32 11.53 6.46 -11.68
C GLY A 32 10.04 6.68 -11.39
N PRO A 33 9.26 6.95 -12.44
CA PRO A 33 7.86 7.33 -12.33
C PRO A 33 6.92 6.16 -11.96
N GLY A 34 7.38 4.91 -12.03
CA GLY A 34 6.56 3.74 -11.74
C GLY A 34 6.52 3.47 -10.24
N ILE A 35 5.35 3.62 -9.63
CA ILE A 35 5.06 3.27 -8.24
C ILE A 35 3.92 2.25 -8.23
N TRP A 36 4.13 1.13 -7.57
CA TRP A 36 3.11 0.10 -7.36
C TRP A 36 2.96 -0.13 -5.87
N THR A 37 1.75 0.11 -5.36
CA THR A 37 1.38 -0.32 -4.01
C THR A 37 0.47 -1.53 -4.14
N TYR A 38 0.77 -2.56 -3.37
CA TYR A 38 0.02 -3.80 -3.37
C TYR A 38 -0.20 -4.26 -1.94
N GLU A 39 -1.25 -5.05 -1.78
CA GLU A 39 -1.65 -5.61 -0.51
C GLU A 39 -1.95 -7.09 -0.70
N THR A 40 -1.56 -7.89 0.29
CA THR A 40 -1.83 -9.33 0.31
C THR A 40 -2.35 -9.72 1.69
N ILE A 41 -3.14 -10.79 1.71
CA ILE A 41 -3.68 -11.37 2.94
C ILE A 41 -3.00 -12.72 3.15
N ARG A 42 -2.38 -12.91 4.32
CA ARG A 42 -1.79 -14.19 4.73
C ARG A 42 -2.82 -15.06 5.42
N GLN A 43 -2.77 -16.35 5.11
CA GLN A 43 -3.55 -17.38 5.79
C GLN A 43 -2.65 -18.15 6.78
N PRO A 44 -3.15 -18.54 7.96
CA PRO A 44 -4.49 -18.25 8.51
C PRO A 44 -4.69 -16.75 8.82
N VAL A 45 -5.94 -16.28 8.87
CA VAL A 45 -6.26 -14.88 9.18
C VAL A 45 -5.95 -14.57 10.65
N THR A 46 -5.12 -13.55 10.87
CA THR A 46 -4.89 -12.86 12.14
C THR A 46 -5.02 -11.35 11.91
N PRO A 47 -5.06 -10.53 12.97
CA PRO A 47 -5.06 -9.08 12.81
C PRO A 47 -3.89 -8.54 11.96
N GLU A 48 -2.74 -9.23 11.97
CA GLU A 48 -1.53 -8.90 11.22
C GLU A 48 -1.46 -9.55 9.82
N SER A 49 -2.50 -10.27 9.40
CA SER A 49 -2.50 -10.98 8.10
C SER A 49 -2.51 -10.06 6.89
N ARG A 50 -3.02 -8.82 7.05
CA ARG A 50 -3.06 -7.81 6.00
C ARG A 50 -1.72 -7.10 5.94
N VAL A 51 -0.97 -7.32 4.88
CA VAL A 51 0.36 -6.75 4.69
C VAL A 51 0.45 -6.03 3.36
N SER A 52 1.12 -4.87 3.36
CA SER A 52 1.29 -4.04 2.18
C SER A 52 2.76 -3.86 1.82
N GLY A 53 3.01 -3.71 0.53
CA GLY A 53 4.30 -3.32 -0.02
C GLY A 53 4.15 -2.23 -1.08
N THR A 54 5.17 -1.42 -1.23
CA THR A 54 5.33 -0.48 -2.33
C THR A 54 6.61 -0.80 -3.08
N ILE A 55 6.54 -0.85 -4.40
CA ILE A 55 7.68 -0.98 -5.30
C ILE A 55 7.78 0.29 -6.12
N VAL A 56 8.97 0.83 -6.25
CA VAL A 56 9.28 2.02 -7.04
C VAL A 56 10.36 1.67 -8.03
N THR A 57 10.20 2.03 -9.31
CA THR A 57 11.32 1.95 -10.27
C THR A 57 12.50 2.76 -9.78
N CYS A 58 13.71 2.28 -9.96
CA CYS A 58 14.94 2.92 -9.50
C CYS A 58 15.99 2.85 -10.61
N THR A 59 16.25 3.98 -11.27
CA THR A 59 17.18 4.06 -12.40
C THR A 59 18.63 4.03 -11.95
N ASN A 60 18.90 4.40 -10.70
CA ASN A 60 20.25 4.37 -10.12
C ASN A 60 20.22 3.95 -8.64
N PRO A 61 20.28 2.63 -8.35
CA PRO A 61 20.37 2.10 -7.00
C PRO A 61 21.46 2.73 -6.12
N LYS A 62 22.62 3.07 -6.72
CA LYS A 62 23.75 3.66 -5.99
C LYS A 62 23.46 5.08 -5.47
N ALA A 63 22.52 5.79 -6.09
CA ALA A 63 22.09 7.11 -5.63
C ALA A 63 20.98 7.03 -4.55
N VAL A 64 20.20 5.95 -4.53
CA VAL A 64 19.10 5.75 -3.57
C VAL A 64 19.60 5.16 -2.25
N VAL A 65 20.57 4.24 -2.29
CA VAL A 65 21.12 3.58 -1.09
C VAL A 65 21.58 4.58 -0.01
N PRO A 66 22.35 5.65 -0.31
CA PRO A 66 22.74 6.63 0.71
C PRO A 66 21.55 7.34 1.36
N MET A 67 20.49 7.63 0.61
CA MET A 67 19.25 8.21 1.15
C MET A 67 18.60 7.26 2.15
N ILE A 68 18.54 5.96 1.83
CA ILE A 68 18.01 4.94 2.73
C ILE A 68 18.90 4.77 3.96
N THR A 69 20.22 4.73 3.81
CA THR A 69 21.14 4.62 4.95
C THR A 69 20.95 5.78 5.93
N GLN A 70 20.86 7.01 5.40
CA GLN A 70 20.73 8.19 6.24
C GLN A 70 19.34 8.30 6.88
N PHE A 71 18.25 8.12 6.12
CA PHE A 71 16.89 8.26 6.64
C PHE A 71 16.43 7.01 7.39
N GLY A 72 16.65 5.83 6.83
CA GLY A 72 16.40 4.54 7.48
C GLY A 72 17.18 4.41 8.78
N GLY A 73 18.41 4.91 8.85
CA GLY A 73 19.19 4.98 10.08
C GLY A 73 18.49 5.77 11.20
N THR A 74 17.79 6.87 10.88
CA THR A 74 16.99 7.60 11.89
C THR A 74 15.78 6.81 12.39
N MET A 75 15.34 5.81 11.62
CA MET A 75 14.28 4.87 12.00
C MET A 75 14.83 3.60 12.67
N GLY A 76 16.16 3.50 12.87
CA GLY A 76 16.83 2.33 13.41
C GLY A 76 16.95 1.15 12.42
N LEU A 77 16.72 1.39 11.13
CA LEU A 77 16.93 0.37 10.09
C LEU A 77 18.43 0.19 9.83
N GLU A 78 18.89 -1.05 9.90
CA GLU A 78 20.27 -1.43 9.64
C GLU A 78 20.38 -2.22 8.33
N PRO A 79 21.46 -2.01 7.55
CA PRO A 79 21.70 -2.79 6.35
C PRO A 79 22.08 -4.23 6.71
N ARG A 80 21.50 -5.19 6.01
CA ARG A 80 21.88 -6.60 6.03
C ARG A 80 21.93 -7.17 4.62
N ASP A 81 22.75 -8.21 4.47
CA ASP A 81 22.78 -9.01 3.25
C ASP A 81 21.54 -9.92 3.16
N PHE A 82 21.01 -10.06 1.95
CA PHE A 82 19.89 -10.94 1.65
C PHE A 82 19.95 -11.39 0.20
N ASP A 83 20.29 -12.66 -0.02
CA ASP A 83 20.43 -13.27 -1.36
C ASP A 83 21.31 -12.41 -2.30
N GLY A 84 22.38 -11.80 -1.77
CA GLY A 84 23.30 -10.92 -2.51
C GLY A 84 22.79 -9.49 -2.75
N ASN A 85 21.62 -9.13 -2.21
CA ASN A 85 21.09 -7.77 -2.20
C ASN A 85 21.20 -7.16 -0.81
N THR A 86 21.12 -5.83 -0.73
CA THR A 86 21.04 -5.11 0.55
C THR A 86 19.59 -4.82 0.90
N ILE A 87 19.18 -5.25 2.09
CA ILE A 87 17.92 -4.87 2.72
C ILE A 87 18.22 -4.08 3.99
N PHE A 88 17.47 -3.02 4.22
CA PHE A 88 17.47 -2.24 5.45
C PHE A 88 16.27 -2.64 6.29
N SER A 89 16.50 -3.09 7.52
CA SER A 89 15.44 -3.61 8.40
C SER A 89 15.77 -3.35 9.87
N ALA A 90 14.79 -3.44 10.75
CA ALA A 90 15.00 -3.42 12.20
C ALA A 90 14.15 -4.52 12.87
N ASP A 91 14.67 -5.16 13.92
CA ASP A 91 13.96 -6.25 14.60
C ASP A 91 12.64 -5.79 15.26
N PHE A 92 12.56 -4.52 15.64
CA PHE A 92 11.39 -3.93 16.31
C PHE A 92 10.39 -3.30 15.33
N LEU A 93 10.71 -3.21 14.04
CA LEU A 93 9.81 -2.71 13.00
C LEU A 93 9.54 -3.81 11.99
N PRO A 94 8.28 -4.21 11.76
CA PRO A 94 7.94 -5.23 10.76
C PRO A 94 7.99 -4.67 9.32
N MET A 95 8.91 -3.74 9.06
CA MET A 95 9.12 -3.10 7.78
C MET A 95 10.58 -3.23 7.33
N SER A 96 10.76 -3.29 6.02
CA SER A 96 12.07 -3.27 5.40
C SER A 96 12.10 -2.36 4.18
N ILE A 97 13.29 -1.98 3.75
CA ILE A 97 13.53 -1.31 2.47
C ILE A 97 14.60 -2.10 1.72
N GLY A 98 14.30 -2.59 0.52
CA GLY A 98 15.23 -3.33 -0.33
C GLY A 98 15.47 -2.60 -1.64
N VAL A 99 16.68 -2.69 -2.19
CA VAL A 99 16.98 -2.17 -3.52
C VAL A 99 17.63 -3.27 -4.36
N ALA A 100 17.01 -3.65 -5.46
CA ALA A 100 17.49 -4.69 -6.35
C ALA A 100 17.02 -4.49 -7.80
N ASN A 101 17.85 -4.87 -8.78
CA ASN A 101 17.47 -5.02 -10.19
C ASN A 101 16.69 -3.84 -10.80
N GLY A 102 17.04 -2.61 -10.43
CA GLY A 102 16.39 -1.40 -10.95
C GLY A 102 15.08 -1.03 -10.25
N PHE A 103 14.85 -1.53 -9.04
CA PHE A 103 13.70 -1.23 -8.21
C PHE A 103 14.10 -1.00 -6.74
N MET A 104 13.26 -0.25 -6.03
CA MET A 104 13.24 -0.15 -4.57
C MET A 104 11.92 -0.72 -4.08
N ALA A 105 11.94 -1.61 -3.10
CA ALA A 105 10.74 -2.07 -2.39
C ALA A 105 10.75 -1.58 -0.95
N THR A 106 9.58 -1.25 -0.41
CA THR A 106 9.37 -0.87 0.99
C THR A 106 8.05 -1.45 1.50
N GLY A 107 7.96 -1.79 2.78
CA GLY A 107 6.75 -2.36 3.40
C GLY A 107 7.07 -3.55 4.28
N ASP A 108 6.12 -4.48 4.44
CA ASP A 108 6.34 -5.69 5.27
C ASP A 108 7.62 -6.43 4.87
N SER A 109 8.44 -6.77 5.85
CA SER A 109 9.79 -7.33 5.62
C SER A 109 9.78 -8.59 4.75
N LYS A 110 8.81 -9.50 4.95
CA LYS A 110 8.71 -10.73 4.15
C LYS A 110 8.25 -10.44 2.72
N LEU A 111 7.38 -9.43 2.53
CA LEU A 111 6.99 -8.98 1.18
C LEU A 111 8.17 -8.36 0.44
N VAL A 112 8.97 -7.54 1.12
CA VAL A 112 10.19 -6.95 0.54
C VAL A 112 11.17 -8.03 0.13
N GLU A 113 11.44 -9.00 1.00
CA GLU A 113 12.28 -10.17 0.70
C GLU A 113 11.77 -10.96 -0.51
N GLN A 114 10.47 -11.24 -0.57
CA GLN A 114 9.84 -11.90 -1.72
C GLN A 114 9.98 -11.07 -3.00
N ALA A 115 9.80 -9.74 -2.90
CA ALA A 115 10.00 -8.84 -4.02
C ALA A 115 11.45 -8.88 -4.50
N MET A 116 12.44 -8.84 -3.60
CA MET A 116 13.86 -8.91 -3.96
C MET A 116 14.21 -10.22 -4.67
N ARG A 117 13.63 -11.36 -4.25
CA ARG A 117 13.84 -12.65 -4.93
C ARG A 117 13.23 -12.70 -6.33
N SER A 118 12.07 -12.06 -6.52
CA SER A 118 11.30 -12.14 -7.77
C SER A 118 11.73 -11.12 -8.82
N MET A 119 12.29 -9.98 -8.41
CA MET A 119 12.71 -8.93 -9.32
C MET A 119 13.74 -9.42 -10.33
N GLY A 120 13.42 -9.31 -11.62
CA GLY A 120 14.29 -9.74 -12.72
C GLY A 120 14.09 -11.19 -13.17
N GLN A 121 13.29 -11.98 -12.46
CA GLN A 121 12.87 -13.31 -12.93
C GLN A 121 11.69 -13.18 -13.90
N LYS A 122 11.82 -13.76 -15.09
CA LYS A 122 10.79 -13.68 -16.15
C LYS A 122 9.79 -14.83 -16.11
N ASP A 123 10.13 -15.92 -15.43
CA ASP A 123 9.35 -17.17 -15.44
C ASP A 123 8.41 -17.31 -14.23
N LEU A 124 8.30 -16.26 -13.41
CA LEU A 124 7.39 -16.26 -12.25
C LEU A 124 5.97 -15.84 -12.67
N PRO A 125 4.93 -16.38 -12.00
CA PRO A 125 3.55 -15.96 -12.22
C PRO A 125 3.39 -14.45 -12.05
N SER A 126 2.68 -13.82 -12.98
CA SER A 126 2.43 -12.38 -12.96
C SER A 126 1.00 -12.08 -12.55
N VAL A 127 0.78 -10.94 -11.89
CA VAL A 127 -0.59 -10.41 -11.70
C VAL A 127 -1.30 -10.20 -13.04
N ALA A 128 -0.54 -9.99 -14.11
CA ALA A 128 -1.06 -9.87 -15.46
C ALA A 128 -1.75 -11.16 -15.95
N ASP A 129 -1.51 -12.32 -15.33
CA ASP A 129 -2.16 -13.58 -15.66
C ASP A 129 -3.54 -13.74 -15.00
N ASN A 130 -3.81 -12.96 -13.93
CA ASN A 130 -5.06 -13.00 -13.18
C ASN A 130 -6.23 -12.42 -14.00
N GLN A 131 -7.33 -13.16 -14.11
CA GLN A 131 -8.51 -12.75 -14.89
C GLN A 131 -9.23 -11.51 -14.33
N ALA A 132 -9.32 -11.38 -13.01
CA ALA A 132 -9.90 -10.21 -12.36
C ALA A 132 -9.04 -8.96 -12.60
N TYR A 133 -7.71 -9.10 -12.56
CA TYR A 133 -6.78 -8.04 -12.94
C TYR A 133 -6.95 -7.64 -14.41
N LYS A 134 -7.00 -8.61 -15.33
CA LYS A 134 -7.22 -8.35 -16.76
C LYS A 134 -8.52 -7.59 -17.00
N ALA A 135 -9.62 -8.01 -16.36
CA ALA A 135 -10.90 -7.34 -16.47
C ALA A 135 -10.85 -5.90 -15.93
N ALA A 136 -10.19 -5.67 -14.80
CA ALA A 136 -10.00 -4.34 -14.24
C ALA A 136 -9.15 -3.45 -15.16
N ALA A 137 -8.02 -3.96 -15.66
CA ALA A 137 -7.15 -3.23 -16.58
C ALA A 137 -7.89 -2.84 -17.88
N LEU A 138 -8.70 -3.75 -18.43
CA LEU A 138 -9.55 -3.45 -19.60
C LEU A 138 -10.58 -2.36 -19.31
N ALA A 139 -11.13 -2.31 -18.09
CA ALA A 139 -12.11 -1.29 -17.70
C ALA A 139 -11.51 0.11 -17.53
N VAL A 140 -10.22 0.21 -17.16
CA VAL A 140 -9.48 1.47 -17.17
C VAL A 140 -9.31 2.00 -18.60
N GLY A 141 -9.15 1.09 -19.57
CA GLY A 141 -8.97 1.40 -20.98
C GLY A 141 -7.53 1.73 -21.35
N GLY A 142 -7.30 2.08 -22.62
CA GLY A 142 -5.95 2.32 -23.16
C GLY A 142 -5.46 3.77 -23.08
N GLU A 143 -6.27 4.70 -22.57
CA GLU A 143 -5.86 6.09 -22.40
C GLU A 143 -4.90 6.25 -21.21
N ALA A 144 -3.93 7.15 -21.33
CA ALA A 144 -3.00 7.46 -20.25
C ALA A 144 -3.76 7.96 -19.00
N VAL A 145 -3.44 7.36 -17.85
CA VAL A 145 -3.95 7.73 -16.53
C VAL A 145 -2.78 8.16 -15.65
N ILE A 146 -3.06 8.99 -14.65
CA ILE A 146 -2.06 9.34 -13.62
C ILE A 146 -1.85 8.15 -12.70
N SER A 147 -2.95 7.50 -12.31
CA SER A 147 -2.95 6.33 -11.45
C SER A 147 -4.23 5.55 -11.67
N TRP A 148 -4.17 4.27 -11.33
CA TRP A 148 -5.32 3.39 -11.28
C TRP A 148 -5.04 2.27 -10.28
N GLY A 149 -6.11 1.60 -9.86
CA GLY A 149 -6.00 0.46 -8.98
C GLY A 149 -7.19 -0.45 -9.11
N TYR A 150 -7.03 -1.65 -8.58
CA TYR A 150 -8.12 -2.62 -8.46
C TYR A 150 -8.06 -3.28 -7.07
N ILE A 151 -9.23 -3.71 -6.61
CA ILE A 151 -9.40 -4.48 -5.37
C ILE A 151 -10.25 -5.70 -5.73
N ASP A 152 -9.79 -6.89 -5.37
CA ASP A 152 -10.63 -8.09 -5.35
C ASP A 152 -11.65 -7.94 -4.20
N LEU A 153 -12.84 -7.44 -4.54
CA LEU A 153 -13.88 -7.15 -3.55
C LEU A 153 -14.35 -8.41 -2.82
N PRO A 154 -14.66 -9.53 -3.50
CA PRO A 154 -15.02 -10.76 -2.78
C PRO A 154 -13.94 -11.24 -1.82
N ALA A 155 -12.66 -11.24 -2.24
CA ALA A 155 -11.58 -11.67 -1.38
C ALA A 155 -11.41 -10.73 -0.17
N ARG A 156 -11.46 -9.41 -0.39
CA ARG A 156 -11.41 -8.41 0.67
C ARG A 156 -12.56 -8.55 1.66
N TRP A 157 -13.78 -8.76 1.15
CA TRP A 157 -14.95 -8.97 1.98
C TRP A 157 -14.82 -10.23 2.84
N GLY A 158 -14.35 -11.33 2.25
CA GLY A 158 -14.11 -12.58 2.98
C GLY A 158 -13.15 -12.39 4.15
N PHE A 159 -12.06 -11.67 3.92
CA PHE A 159 -11.08 -11.32 4.96
C PHE A 159 -11.69 -10.43 6.06
N GLU A 160 -12.34 -9.33 5.69
CA GLU A 160 -12.96 -8.42 6.67
C GLU A 160 -14.00 -9.15 7.52
N ARG A 161 -14.80 -10.04 6.91
CA ARG A 161 -15.78 -10.89 7.60
C ARG A 161 -15.11 -11.88 8.56
N GLU A 162 -14.10 -12.62 8.12
CA GLU A 162 -13.38 -13.58 8.97
C GLU A 162 -12.71 -12.88 10.16
N LEU A 163 -12.12 -11.70 9.92
CA LEU A 163 -11.52 -10.89 10.96
C LEU A 163 -12.57 -10.42 11.99
N LEU A 164 -13.74 -9.98 11.54
CA LEU A 164 -14.87 -9.61 12.42
C LEU A 164 -15.43 -10.82 13.18
N GLU A 165 -15.50 -12.00 12.56
CA GLU A 165 -15.96 -13.23 13.21
C GLU A 165 -15.02 -13.67 14.34
N GLN A 166 -13.71 -13.59 14.12
CA GLN A 166 -12.71 -14.06 15.08
C GLN A 166 -12.34 -13.03 16.14
N PHE A 167 -12.38 -11.74 15.80
CA PHE A 167 -11.83 -10.67 16.64
C PHE A 167 -12.79 -9.49 16.87
N GLY A 168 -13.99 -9.47 16.28
CA GLY A 168 -14.90 -8.32 16.29
C GLY A 168 -15.51 -7.93 17.65
N GLU A 169 -15.33 -8.74 18.69
CA GLU A 169 -15.68 -8.38 20.08
C GLU A 169 -14.49 -7.79 20.86
N ASP A 170 -13.27 -7.97 20.36
CA ASP A 170 -12.01 -7.50 20.96
C ASP A 170 -11.43 -6.35 20.12
N ASP A 171 -12.10 -5.20 20.21
CA ASP A 171 -11.73 -3.94 19.53
C ASP A 171 -10.26 -3.59 19.74
N SER A 172 -9.67 -3.97 20.88
CA SER A 172 -8.28 -3.64 21.21
C SER A 172 -7.25 -4.30 20.30
N LYS A 173 -7.50 -5.53 19.82
CA LYS A 173 -6.57 -6.23 18.91
C LYS A 173 -6.73 -5.75 17.47
N LEU A 174 -7.95 -5.43 17.08
CA LEU A 174 -8.25 -4.82 15.79
C LEU A 174 -7.60 -3.44 15.69
N ASP A 175 -7.82 -2.57 16.68
CA ASP A 175 -7.25 -1.21 16.75
C ASP A 175 -5.72 -1.20 16.69
N ASN A 176 -5.07 -2.18 17.31
CA ASN A 176 -3.61 -2.28 17.31
C ASN A 176 -3.04 -2.77 15.98
N ALA A 177 -3.80 -3.52 15.18
CA ALA A 177 -3.31 -4.18 13.97
C ALA A 177 -3.75 -3.51 12.66
N VAL A 178 -4.98 -3.01 12.58
CA VAL A 178 -5.48 -2.26 11.42
C VAL A 178 -5.30 -0.74 11.56
N GLY A 179 -4.72 -0.31 12.69
CA GLY A 179 -4.72 1.07 13.15
C GLY A 179 -6.08 1.42 13.75
N LYS A 180 -6.10 2.35 14.72
CA LYS A 180 -7.37 2.86 15.26
C LYS A 180 -8.17 3.42 14.11
N ALA A 181 -9.23 2.73 13.73
CA ALA A 181 -10.26 3.34 12.93
C ALA A 181 -10.86 4.44 13.82
N ASP A 182 -10.45 5.69 13.62
CA ASP A 182 -11.23 6.82 14.12
C ASP A 182 -12.54 6.95 13.32
N ASP A 183 -13.26 5.84 13.16
CA ASP A 183 -14.61 5.75 12.62
C ASP A 183 -15.58 6.54 13.50
N SER A 184 -15.16 6.88 14.72
CA SER A 184 -15.95 7.68 15.64
C SER A 184 -16.04 9.15 15.22
N SER A 185 -15.00 9.76 14.65
CA SER A 185 -14.99 11.22 14.43
C SER A 185 -15.62 11.63 13.10
N VAL A 186 -15.39 10.87 12.03
CA VAL A 186 -15.95 11.15 10.69
C VAL A 186 -17.44 10.78 10.64
N ALA A 187 -17.83 9.62 11.16
CA ALA A 187 -19.25 9.22 11.20
C ALA A 187 -20.06 10.15 12.11
N LYS A 188 -19.54 10.55 13.28
CA LYS A 188 -20.19 11.58 14.12
C LYS A 188 -20.28 12.94 13.43
N ARG A 189 -19.23 13.40 12.75
CA ARG A 189 -19.23 14.67 12.00
C ARG A 189 -20.25 14.68 10.87
N LEU A 190 -20.46 13.55 10.21
CA LEU A 190 -21.41 13.38 9.12
C LEU A 190 -22.82 12.99 9.60
N GLY A 191 -23.02 12.83 10.92
CA GLY A 191 -24.32 12.46 11.50
C GLY A 191 -24.74 11.01 11.25
N PHE A 192 -23.83 10.16 10.76
CA PHE A 192 -24.10 8.74 10.55
C PHE A 192 -23.97 7.99 11.89
N LYS A 193 -25.08 7.38 12.33
CA LYS A 193 -25.03 6.33 13.35
C LYS A 193 -24.76 5.02 12.65
N VAL A 194 -23.56 4.48 12.78
CA VAL A 194 -23.30 3.08 12.41
C VAL A 194 -24.22 2.21 13.31
N PRO A 195 -25.15 1.43 12.74
CA PRO A 195 -26.01 0.58 13.55
C PRO A 195 -25.18 -0.41 14.38
N GLY A 196 -25.53 -0.59 15.66
CA GLY A 196 -24.79 -1.50 16.56
C GLY A 196 -24.79 -2.97 16.11
N ASN A 197 -25.66 -3.33 15.17
CA ASN A 197 -25.75 -4.65 14.54
C ASN A 197 -25.07 -4.72 13.16
N SER A 198 -24.29 -3.71 12.76
CA SER A 198 -23.62 -3.71 11.44
C SER A 198 -22.71 -4.92 11.28
N ASN A 199 -22.04 -5.34 12.36
CA ASN A 199 -21.22 -6.55 12.38
C ASN A 199 -22.05 -7.81 12.11
N ASP A 200 -23.28 -7.89 12.63
CA ASP A 200 -24.16 -9.05 12.39
C ASP A 200 -24.67 -9.08 10.95
N VAL A 201 -24.97 -7.92 10.35
CA VAL A 201 -25.33 -7.84 8.92
C VAL A 201 -24.15 -8.27 8.04
N LEU A 202 -22.93 -7.83 8.34
CA LEU A 202 -21.73 -8.23 7.59
C LEU A 202 -21.46 -9.74 7.67
N LYS A 203 -21.79 -10.39 8.80
CA LYS A 203 -21.71 -11.86 8.94
C LYS A 203 -22.72 -12.61 8.06
N THR A 204 -23.85 -12.01 7.68
CA THR A 204 -24.87 -12.68 6.84
C THR A 204 -24.48 -12.80 5.36
N MET A 205 -23.48 -12.04 4.91
CA MET A 205 -23.00 -12.05 3.54
C MET A 205 -21.62 -12.69 3.48
N ASP A 206 -21.54 -13.95 3.02
CA ASP A 206 -20.25 -14.60 2.81
C ASP A 206 -19.59 -14.14 1.49
N ALA A 207 -18.31 -14.45 1.33
CA ALA A 207 -17.55 -14.09 0.12
C ALA A 207 -18.14 -14.75 -1.14
N ALA A 208 -18.77 -15.93 -1.03
CA ALA A 208 -19.40 -16.61 -2.16
C ALA A 208 -20.64 -15.88 -2.65
N MET A 209 -21.46 -15.35 -1.74
CA MET A 209 -22.59 -14.49 -2.04
C MET A 209 -22.13 -13.20 -2.70
N VAL A 210 -21.07 -12.56 -2.19
CA VAL A 210 -20.50 -11.36 -2.80
C VAL A 210 -19.98 -11.66 -4.21
N ALA A 211 -19.20 -12.73 -4.38
CA ALA A 211 -18.65 -13.15 -5.67
C ALA A 211 -19.74 -13.47 -6.71
N LYS A 212 -20.94 -13.88 -6.28
CA LYS A 212 -22.07 -14.15 -7.18
C LYS A 212 -22.60 -12.89 -7.86
N TYR A 213 -22.50 -11.73 -7.21
CA TYR A 213 -23.12 -10.48 -7.69
C TYR A 213 -22.11 -9.38 -8.02
N PHE A 214 -20.91 -9.44 -7.43
CA PHE A 214 -19.89 -8.41 -7.57
C PHE A 214 -18.53 -9.03 -7.93
N GLY A 215 -17.86 -8.43 -8.91
CA GLY A 215 -16.46 -8.66 -9.21
C GLY A 215 -15.56 -7.64 -8.51
N SER A 216 -14.40 -7.36 -9.09
CA SER A 216 -13.45 -6.40 -8.54
C SER A 216 -14.00 -4.96 -8.50
N PHE A 217 -13.51 -4.17 -7.56
CA PHE A 217 -13.61 -2.72 -7.63
C PHE A 217 -12.41 -2.20 -8.43
N VAL A 218 -12.65 -1.30 -9.37
CA VAL A 218 -11.61 -0.65 -10.17
C VAL A 218 -11.78 0.85 -10.09
N TRP A 219 -10.66 1.58 -10.04
CA TRP A 219 -10.67 3.02 -10.13
C TRP A 219 -9.51 3.52 -10.99
N SER A 220 -9.69 4.69 -11.61
CA SER A 220 -8.64 5.39 -12.35
C SER A 220 -8.76 6.90 -12.17
N MET A 221 -7.63 7.59 -12.26
CA MET A 221 -7.53 9.04 -12.17
C MET A 221 -6.87 9.59 -13.43
N LYS A 222 -7.52 10.59 -14.04
CA LYS A 222 -6.99 11.36 -15.17
C LYS A 222 -6.89 12.83 -14.78
N SER A 223 -5.98 13.56 -15.43
CA SER A 223 -5.95 15.01 -15.38
C SER A 223 -6.59 15.59 -16.63
N ASP A 224 -7.35 16.65 -16.46
CA ASP A 224 -7.84 17.50 -17.53
C ASP A 224 -7.60 18.98 -17.21
N SER A 225 -8.04 19.88 -18.10
CA SER A 225 -7.88 21.34 -17.93
C SER A 225 -8.55 21.93 -16.67
N LYS A 226 -9.43 21.19 -16.00
CA LYS A 226 -10.22 21.61 -14.83
C LYS A 226 -9.79 20.91 -13.54
N GLY A 227 -8.87 19.94 -13.61
CA GLY A 227 -8.32 19.25 -12.44
C GLY A 227 -8.23 17.75 -12.63
N PHE A 228 -8.43 17.00 -11.55
CA PHE A 228 -8.40 15.54 -11.56
C PHE A 228 -9.81 14.95 -11.60
N VAL A 229 -10.00 13.97 -12.49
CA VAL A 229 -11.24 13.21 -12.59
C VAL A 229 -10.96 11.77 -12.21
N THR A 230 -11.64 11.32 -11.15
CA THR A 230 -11.61 9.91 -10.72
C THR A 230 -12.86 9.20 -11.22
N ARG A 231 -12.68 8.04 -11.85
CA ARG A 231 -13.76 7.11 -12.16
C ARG A 231 -13.56 5.85 -11.33
N ALA A 232 -14.64 5.36 -10.74
CA ALA A 232 -14.65 4.13 -9.97
C ALA A 232 -15.86 3.28 -10.39
N ALA A 233 -15.67 1.96 -10.43
CA ALA A 233 -16.72 1.02 -10.80
C ALA A 233 -16.57 -0.29 -10.03
N VAL A 234 -17.69 -0.91 -9.71
CA VAL A 234 -17.74 -2.32 -9.32
C VAL A 234 -17.99 -3.14 -10.57
N MET A 235 -17.08 -4.05 -10.86
CA MET A 235 -17.12 -4.91 -12.03
C MET A 235 -18.17 -6.00 -11.86
N GLN A 236 -18.64 -6.54 -12.98
CA GLN A 236 -19.38 -7.80 -12.98
C GLN A 236 -18.47 -8.93 -12.48
N PRO A 237 -19.01 -9.99 -11.86
CA PRO A 237 -18.26 -11.19 -11.53
C PRO A 237 -17.48 -11.72 -12.74
N ALA A 238 -16.22 -12.11 -12.52
CA ALA A 238 -15.46 -12.82 -13.55
C ALA A 238 -16.12 -14.19 -13.80
N LYS A 239 -16.31 -14.55 -15.07
CA LYS A 239 -16.86 -15.86 -15.48
C LYS A 239 -15.79 -16.94 -15.43
#